data_AF-A0A2M7CLJ4-F1
#
_entry.id   AF-A0A2M7CLJ4-F1
#
_cell.length_a   1.000
_cell.length_b   1.000
_cell.length_c   1.000
_cell.angle_alpha   90.00
_cell.angle_beta   90.00
_cell.angle_gamma   90.00
#
_symmetry.space_group_name_H-M   'P 1'
#
loop_
_entity.id
_entity.type
_entity.pdbx_description
1 polymer ?
#
loop_
_entity_poly.entity_id
_entity_poly.type
_entity_poly.pdbx_seq_one_letter_code
_entity_poly.pdbx_strand_id
1 'polypeptide(L)'
;MENKRWLDRPIHPSLPAITNEAMVFALILIAAVVTRFFDLEARVMSHDESLHTYFSYLLYKGQGYQHTPMMHGPFQFHILALTYYLFGVSDFTARVPSVLFSIATVWMAGCRWR
;
A
#
# COMPACT_ATOMS: atom_id res chain seq x y z
N MET A 1 15.66 -17.38 -37.09
CA MET A 1 15.58 -16.11 -36.35
C MET A 1 14.71 -16.37 -35.13
N GLU A 2 15.26 -16.27 -33.92
CA GLU A 2 14.54 -16.46 -32.67
C GLU A 2 13.31 -15.52 -32.65
N ASN A 3 12.09 -16.07 -32.64
CA ASN A 3 10.89 -15.24 -32.62
C ASN A 3 10.68 -14.73 -31.19
N LYS A 4 11.31 -13.59 -30.85
CA LYS A 4 11.13 -12.96 -29.55
C LYS A 4 9.65 -12.62 -29.33
N ARG A 5 9.10 -13.08 -28.21
CA ARG A 5 7.74 -12.76 -27.76
C ARG A 5 7.61 -11.25 -27.65
N TRP A 6 6.41 -10.72 -27.89
CA TRP A 6 6.18 -9.27 -27.90
C TRP A 6 6.57 -8.59 -26.58
N LEU A 7 6.34 -9.27 -25.45
CA LEU A 7 6.65 -8.78 -24.10
C LEU A 7 8.15 -8.52 -23.88
N ASP A 8 9.02 -9.33 -24.50
CA ASP A 8 10.48 -9.27 -24.33
C ASP A 8 11.13 -8.22 -25.23
N ARG A 9 10.35 -7.55 -26.08
CA ARG A 9 10.88 -6.56 -27.03
C ARG A 9 11.15 -5.25 -26.29
N PRO A 10 12.32 -4.62 -26.50
CA PRO A 10 12.59 -3.31 -25.95
C PRO A 10 11.69 -2.29 -26.63
N ILE A 11 11.20 -1.32 -25.86
CA ILE A 11 10.30 -0.26 -26.35
C ILE A 11 11.05 0.67 -27.29
N HIS A 12 12.32 0.93 -27.00
CA HIS A 12 13.18 1.79 -27.80
C HIS A 12 14.56 1.15 -27.98
N PRO A 13 15.17 1.18 -29.19
CA PRO A 13 16.46 0.57 -29.44
C PRO A 13 17.60 1.05 -28.53
N SER A 14 17.55 2.29 -28.05
CA SER A 14 18.56 2.85 -27.14
C SER A 14 18.36 2.48 -25.66
N LEU A 15 17.22 1.88 -25.29
CA LEU A 15 16.90 1.48 -23.92
C LEU A 15 16.56 -0.02 -23.86
N PRO A 16 17.54 -0.91 -24.12
CA PRO A 16 17.29 -2.35 -24.23
C PRO A 16 16.78 -2.99 -22.94
N ALA A 17 16.97 -2.35 -21.79
CA ALA A 17 16.51 -2.82 -20.48
C ALA A 17 15.02 -2.59 -20.22
N ILE A 18 14.36 -1.68 -20.97
CA ILE A 18 12.94 -1.38 -20.79
C ILE A 18 12.14 -2.15 -21.85
N THR A 19 11.62 -3.29 -21.44
CA THR A 19 10.77 -4.15 -22.27
C THR A 19 9.30 -3.72 -22.23
N ASN A 20 8.50 -4.19 -23.18
CA ASN A 20 7.05 -3.98 -23.17
C ASN A 20 6.40 -4.51 -21.88
N GLU A 21 6.89 -5.64 -21.36
CA GLU A 21 6.49 -6.16 -20.05
C GLU A 21 6.73 -5.15 -18.92
N ALA A 22 7.94 -4.56 -18.86
CA ALA A 22 8.28 -3.58 -17.84
C ALA A 22 7.36 -2.36 -17.88
N MET A 23 7.00 -1.89 -19.08
CA MET A 23 6.04 -0.78 -19.25
C MET A 23 4.63 -1.16 -18.81
N VAL A 24 4.12 -2.34 -19.21
CA VAL A 24 2.79 -2.81 -18.79
C VAL A 24 2.74 -2.92 -17.26
N PHE A 25 3.77 -3.48 -16.64
CA PHE A 25 3.83 -3.59 -15.19
C PHE A 25 3.94 -2.23 -14.50
N ALA A 26 4.71 -1.28 -15.06
CA ALA A 26 4.77 0.08 -14.56
C ALA A 26 3.39 0.77 -14.62
N LEU A 27 2.62 0.58 -15.70
CA LEU A 27 1.26 1.10 -15.82
C LEU A 27 0.31 0.49 -14.78
N ILE A 28 0.42 -0.82 -14.52
CA ILE A 28 -0.35 -1.49 -13.46
C ILE A 28 0.01 -0.91 -12.09
N LEU A 29 1.28 -0.68 -11.81
CA LEU A 29 1.72 -0.11 -10.54
C LEU A 29 1.24 1.34 -10.36
N ILE A 30 1.31 2.16 -11.41
CA ILE A 30 0.77 3.52 -11.41
C ILE A 30 -0.75 3.49 -11.16
N ALA A 31 -1.48 2.62 -11.86
CA ALA A 31 -2.91 2.44 -11.65
C ALA A 31 -3.24 2.00 -10.22
N ALA A 32 -2.42 1.12 -9.61
CA ALA A 32 -2.58 0.71 -8.22
C ALA A 32 -2.39 1.89 -7.26
N VAL A 33 -1.38 2.74 -7.46
CA VAL A 33 -1.19 3.95 -6.65
C VAL A 33 -2.38 4.88 -6.78
N VAL A 34 -2.80 5.21 -8.01
CA VAL A 34 -3.91 6.14 -8.24
C VAL A 34 -5.20 5.61 -7.62
N THR A 35 -5.59 4.37 -7.92
CA THR A 35 -6.86 3.82 -7.44
C THR A 35 -6.91 3.62 -5.92
N ARG A 36 -5.77 3.46 -5.24
CA ARG A 36 -5.74 3.31 -3.78
C ARG A 36 -5.74 4.63 -3.03
N PHE A 37 -5.35 5.73 -3.66
CA PHE A 37 -5.36 7.07 -3.04
C PHE A 37 -6.49 7.98 -3.52
N PHE A 38 -7.13 7.70 -4.66
CA PHE A 38 -8.06 8.62 -5.33
C PHE A 38 -9.23 9.10 -4.45
N ASP A 39 -9.84 8.22 -3.64
CA ASP A 39 -11.02 8.54 -2.84
C ASP A 39 -10.98 7.83 -1.48
N LEU A 40 -9.86 7.97 -0.79
CA LEU A 40 -9.55 7.16 0.39
C LEU A 40 -10.40 7.51 1.62
N GLU A 41 -10.91 8.74 1.72
CA GLU A 41 -11.65 9.23 2.90
C GLU A 41 -13.18 9.25 2.73
N ALA A 42 -13.72 9.00 1.54
CA ALA A 42 -15.15 9.17 1.27
C ALA A 42 -16.09 8.27 2.07
N ARG A 43 -15.61 7.12 2.57
CA ARG A 43 -16.43 6.19 3.37
C ARG A 43 -16.17 6.37 4.86
N VAL A 44 -17.26 6.34 5.62
CA VAL A 44 -17.23 6.23 7.08
C VAL A 44 -16.47 4.98 7.49
N MET A 45 -15.70 5.09 8.57
CA MET A 45 -14.94 3.99 9.16
C MET A 45 -15.84 2.79 9.43
N SER A 46 -15.41 1.61 8.98
CA SER A 46 -16.11 0.35 9.31
C SER A 46 -15.90 -0.03 10.79
N HIS A 47 -16.65 -1.02 11.28
CA HIS A 47 -16.55 -1.45 12.68
C HIS A 47 -15.10 -1.84 13.07
N ASP A 48 -14.48 -2.72 12.29
CA ASP A 48 -13.11 -3.18 12.57
C ASP A 48 -12.08 -2.07 12.38
N GLU A 49 -12.30 -1.20 11.39
CA GLU A 49 -11.44 -0.04 11.14
C GLU A 49 -11.46 0.95 12.31
N SER A 50 -12.64 1.21 12.88
CA SER A 50 -12.82 2.10 14.02
C SER A 50 -12.06 1.64 15.26
N LEU A 51 -11.98 0.32 15.48
CA LEU A 51 -11.20 -0.26 16.56
C LEU A 51 -9.70 -0.02 16.38
N HIS A 52 -9.18 -0.26 15.16
CA HIS A 52 -7.77 -0.01 14.88
C HIS A 52 -7.39 1.47 15.00
N THR A 53 -8.21 2.35 14.45
CA THR A 53 -7.99 3.80 14.54
C THR A 53 -8.02 4.30 15.98
N TYR A 54 -9.00 3.87 16.78
CA TYR A 54 -9.14 4.30 18.17
C TYR A 54 -7.95 3.88 19.04
N PHE A 55 -7.58 2.59 19.03
CA PHE A 55 -6.49 2.11 19.87
C PHE A 55 -5.12 2.64 19.42
N SER A 56 -4.91 2.85 18.12
CA SER A 56 -3.73 3.55 17.62
C SER A 56 -3.71 5.02 18.01
N TYR A 57 -4.86 5.68 18.06
CA TYR A 57 -4.97 7.05 18.56
C TYR A 57 -4.60 7.14 20.04
N LEU A 58 -5.10 6.23 20.89
CA LEU A 58 -4.70 6.16 22.30
C LEU A 58 -3.18 5.95 22.46
N LEU A 59 -2.60 5.04 21.66
CA LEU A 59 -1.16 4.80 21.63
C LEU A 59 -0.39 6.06 21.22
N TYR A 60 -0.82 6.72 20.14
CA TYR A 60 -0.27 7.99 19.67
C TYR A 60 -0.33 9.10 20.73
N LYS A 61 -1.43 9.17 21.49
CA LYS A 61 -1.63 10.13 22.59
C LYS A 61 -0.81 9.83 23.85
N GLY A 62 -0.08 8.72 23.88
CA GLY A 62 0.70 8.30 25.04
C GLY A 62 -0.13 7.65 26.16
N GLN A 63 -1.37 7.25 25.87
CA GLN A 63 -2.24 6.53 26.82
C GLN A 63 -1.94 5.02 26.85
N GLY A 64 -1.06 4.57 25.98
CA GLY A 64 -0.62 3.17 25.87
C GLY A 64 -1.54 2.31 25.01
N TYR A 65 -1.07 1.11 24.70
CA TYR A 65 -1.82 0.06 24.04
C TYR A 65 -1.54 -1.25 24.78
N GLN A 66 -2.60 -1.96 25.16
CA GLN A 66 -2.52 -3.29 25.73
C GLN A 66 -3.13 -4.27 24.75
N HIS A 67 -2.31 -5.22 24.28
CA HIS A 67 -2.79 -6.24 23.36
C HIS A 67 -3.77 -7.17 24.08
N THR A 68 -4.92 -7.39 23.46
CA THR A 68 -5.91 -8.36 23.92
C THR A 68 -6.09 -9.44 22.85
N PRO A 69 -6.31 -10.72 23.22
CA PRO A 69 -6.51 -11.82 22.25
C PRO A 69 -7.69 -11.63 21.29
N MET A 70 -8.61 -10.71 21.61
CA MET A 70 -9.75 -10.35 20.76
C MET A 70 -9.36 -9.45 19.57
N MET A 71 -8.14 -8.88 19.57
CA MET A 71 -7.65 -7.97 18.54
C MET A 71 -6.55 -8.62 17.71
N HIS A 72 -6.39 -8.20 16.45
CA HIS A 72 -5.27 -8.63 15.60
C HIS A 72 -3.89 -8.29 16.22
N GLY A 73 -2.82 -8.82 15.62
CA GLY A 73 -1.46 -8.61 16.09
C GLY A 73 -1.08 -7.13 16.26
N PRO A 74 -0.13 -6.81 17.15
CA PRO A 74 0.14 -5.43 17.59
C PRO A 74 0.69 -4.52 16.49
N PHE A 75 1.27 -5.09 15.42
CA PHE A 75 1.94 -4.35 14.35
C PHE A 75 1.06 -3.26 13.73
N GLN A 76 -0.18 -3.59 13.40
CA GLN A 76 -1.11 -2.66 12.75
C GLN A 76 -1.36 -1.43 13.63
N PHE A 77 -1.45 -1.61 14.95
CA PHE A 77 -1.68 -0.49 15.87
C PHE A 77 -0.49 0.47 15.92
N HIS A 78 0.73 -0.08 15.89
CA HIS A 78 1.96 0.70 15.98
C HIS A 78 2.25 1.45 14.68
N ILE A 79 2.09 0.82 13.51
CA ILE A 79 2.32 1.51 12.23
C ILE A 79 1.29 2.61 11.97
N LEU A 80 0.05 2.41 12.41
CA LEU A 80 -0.99 3.42 12.29
C LEU A 80 -0.77 4.57 13.27
N ALA A 81 -0.33 4.29 14.51
CA ALA A 81 0.10 5.33 15.46
C ALA A 81 1.33 6.12 14.95
N LEU A 82 2.29 5.45 14.30
CA LEU A 82 3.41 6.10 13.62
C LEU A 82 2.92 7.03 12.50
N THR A 83 1.90 6.61 11.75
CA THR A 83 1.33 7.42 10.68
C THR A 83 0.66 8.67 11.24
N TYR A 84 -0.07 8.55 12.36
CA TYR A 84 -0.61 9.71 13.08
C TYR A 84 0.49 10.64 13.60
N TYR A 85 1.61 10.09 14.06
CA TYR A 85 2.77 10.90 14.47
C TYR A 85 3.38 11.70 13.32
N LEU A 86 3.52 11.09 12.14
CA LEU A 86 4.19 11.72 10.99
C LEU A 86 3.28 12.71 10.24
N PHE A 87 1.98 12.43 10.12
CA PHE A 87 1.08 13.15 9.21
C PHE A 87 -0.17 13.74 9.88
N GLY A 88 -0.32 13.55 11.20
CA GLY A 88 -1.50 13.97 11.94
C GLY A 88 -2.66 12.96 11.87
N VAL A 89 -3.69 13.21 12.67
CA VAL A 89 -4.86 12.31 12.82
C VAL A 89 -5.94 12.73 11.84
N SER A 90 -6.36 11.79 10.98
CA SER A 90 -7.46 11.95 10.03
C SER A 90 -7.91 10.57 9.52
N ASP A 91 -9.06 10.52 8.86
CA ASP A 91 -9.54 9.31 8.19
C ASP A 91 -8.61 8.87 7.07
N PHE A 92 -8.02 9.83 6.35
CA PHE A 92 -7.01 9.58 5.34
C PHE A 92 -5.76 8.91 5.93
N THR A 93 -5.15 9.53 6.94
CA THR A 93 -3.90 9.04 7.55
C THR A 93 -4.09 7.69 8.26
N ALA A 94 -5.29 7.39 8.75
CA ALA A 94 -5.62 6.07 9.28
C ALA A 94 -5.49 4.95 8.23
N ARG A 95 -5.74 5.25 6.96
CA ARG A 95 -5.79 4.26 5.87
C ARG A 95 -4.47 4.12 5.11
N VAL A 96 -3.54 5.07 5.29
CA VAL A 96 -2.23 5.09 4.61
C VAL A 96 -1.45 3.77 4.78
N PRO A 97 -1.34 3.15 5.98
CA PRO A 97 -0.66 1.87 6.10
C PRO A 97 -1.26 0.80 5.17
N SER A 98 -2.59 0.63 5.20
CA SER A 98 -3.29 -0.34 4.37
C SER A 98 -3.07 -0.10 2.87
N VAL A 99 -3.07 1.16 2.45
CA VAL A 99 -2.78 1.54 1.05
C VAL A 99 -1.34 1.18 0.65
N LEU A 100 -0.36 1.51 1.48
CA LEU A 100 1.05 1.21 1.21
C LEU A 100 1.29 -0.30 1.09
N PHE A 101 0.73 -1.10 1.99
CA PHE A 101 0.84 -2.57 1.90
C PHE A 101 0.12 -3.12 0.68
N SER A 102 -1.03 -2.57 0.29
CA SER A 102 -1.72 -2.98 -0.94
C SER A 102 -0.86 -2.73 -2.19
N ILE A 103 -0.24 -1.55 -2.30
CA ILE A 103 0.66 -1.22 -3.41
C ILE A 103 1.92 -2.11 -3.38
N ALA A 104 2.47 -2.35 -2.19
CA ALA A 104 3.63 -3.23 -2.02
C ALA A 104 3.34 -4.66 -2.49
N THR A 105 2.13 -5.20 -2.24
CA THR A 105 1.73 -6.52 -2.75
C THR A 105 1.70 -6.54 -4.29
N VAL A 106 1.17 -5.51 -4.93
CA VAL A 106 1.16 -5.40 -6.40
C VAL A 106 2.59 -5.37 -6.93
N TRP A 107 3.46 -4.55 -6.32
CA TRP A 107 4.87 -4.47 -6.67
C TRP A 107 5.60 -5.81 -6.53
N MET A 108 5.43 -6.50 -5.40
CA MET A 108 6.04 -7.81 -5.15
C MET A 108 5.61 -8.85 -6.19
N ALA A 109 4.35 -8.83 -6.62
CA ALA A 109 3.84 -9.76 -7.62
C ALA A 109 4.59 -9.63 -8.96
N GLY A 110 4.91 -8.43 -9.42
CA GLY A 110 5.70 -8.26 -10.65
C GLY A 110 7.20 -8.44 -10.49
N CYS A 111 7.76 -8.14 -9.31
CA CYS A 111 9.18 -8.44 -9.04
C CYS A 111 9.46 -9.96 -9.02
N ARG A 112 8.49 -10.79 -8.63
CA ARG A 112 8.62 -12.25 -8.61
C ARG A 112 8.67 -12.89 -10.01
N TRP A 113 8.17 -12.19 -11.02
CA TRP A 113 8.02 -12.69 -12.39
C TRP A 113 9.16 -12.28 -13.33
N ARG A 114 10.17 -11.56 -12.83
CA ARG A 114 11.42 -11.24 -13.52
C ARG A 114 12.51 -12.25 -13.17
#